data_AF-A0A3D0NIH9-F1
#
_entry.id   AF-A0A3D0NIH9-F1
#
_cell.length_a   1.000
_cell.length_b   1.000
_cell.length_c   1.000
_cell.angle_alpha   90.00
_cell.angle_beta   90.00
_cell.angle_gamma   90.00
#
_symmetry.space_group_name_H-M   'P 1'
#
loop_
_entity.id
_entity.type
_entity.pdbx_description
1 polymer ?
#
loop_
_entity_poly.entity_id
_entity_poly.type
_entity_poly.pdbx_seq_one_letter_code
_entity_poly.pdbx_strand_id
1 'polypeptide(L)'
;EYACRAGTKTAFHFGDDPADLDDYGWHYGNSNETTHHVGQKKPNPWGLYDMYGNACEWVLDGMLEDGYARFGGKRVSAADALVKTKKLFPRVVRGGYYDLDPQDCRSASRLASSDDEWRGEDPNIPLSPWWFTSGPALGVGMRLVRPLEDSMPLKEKEEFWKADVQIVIDDVNFRIDEEGRGARGFVDKLLPKAIKELREKE
;
A
#
# COMPACT_ATOMS: atom_id res chain seq x y z
N GLU A 1 -6.41 -7.77 -1.29
CA GLU A 1 -7.50 -8.67 -0.86
C GLU A 1 -7.30 -10.13 -1.28
N TYR A 2 -7.15 -10.46 -2.57
CA TYR A 2 -6.97 -11.85 -3.03
C TYR A 2 -5.86 -12.60 -2.28
N ALA A 3 -4.67 -12.01 -2.21
CA ALA A 3 -3.53 -12.54 -1.46
C ALA A 3 -3.80 -12.67 0.05
N CYS A 4 -4.55 -11.75 0.64
CA CYS A 4 -4.91 -11.75 2.06
C CYS A 4 -5.79 -12.96 2.40
N ARG A 5 -6.79 -13.23 1.56
CA ARG A 5 -7.71 -14.36 1.71
C ARG A 5 -7.07 -15.72 1.46
N ALA A 6 -6.01 -15.79 0.64
CA ALA A 6 -5.28 -17.03 0.33
C ALA A 6 -6.19 -18.23 -0.03
N GLY A 7 -7.28 -17.97 -0.76
CA GLY A 7 -8.25 -18.99 -1.19
C GLY A 7 -9.54 -19.08 -0.36
N THR A 8 -9.64 -18.39 0.79
CA THR A 8 -10.87 -18.38 1.59
C THR A 8 -11.89 -17.33 1.14
N LYS A 9 -13.11 -17.41 1.70
CA LYS A 9 -14.22 -16.48 1.42
C LYS A 9 -14.80 -15.81 2.66
N THR A 10 -14.33 -16.20 3.84
CA THR A 10 -14.69 -15.69 5.17
C THR A 10 -14.12 -14.30 5.43
N ALA A 11 -14.50 -13.61 6.51
CA ALA A 11 -14.00 -12.27 6.82
C ALA A 11 -12.46 -12.24 6.94
N PHE A 12 -11.87 -13.27 7.55
CA PHE A 12 -10.45 -13.53 7.66
C PHE A 12 -10.09 -14.87 7.02
N HIS A 13 -8.81 -15.15 6.76
CA HIS A 13 -8.40 -16.45 6.22
C HIS A 13 -8.60 -17.59 7.21
N PHE A 14 -8.69 -17.28 8.51
CA PHE A 14 -8.88 -18.24 9.59
C PHE A 14 -10.35 -18.42 10.01
N GLY A 15 -11.28 -17.60 9.51
CA GLY A 15 -12.70 -17.69 9.87
C GLY A 15 -13.42 -16.35 9.80
N ASP A 16 -14.59 -16.29 10.43
CA ASP A 16 -15.40 -15.07 10.52
C ASP A 16 -15.32 -14.40 11.91
N ASP A 17 -14.77 -15.08 12.91
CA ASP A 17 -14.66 -14.55 14.26
C ASP A 17 -13.43 -13.63 14.38
N PRO A 18 -13.60 -12.33 14.65
CA PRO A 18 -12.49 -11.42 14.85
C PRO A 18 -11.66 -11.71 16.12
N ALA A 19 -12.20 -12.46 17.10
CA ALA A 19 -11.46 -12.83 18.31
C ALA A 19 -10.22 -13.70 18.01
N ASP A 20 -10.25 -14.46 16.91
CA ASP A 20 -9.12 -15.28 16.48
C ASP A 20 -7.96 -14.46 15.91
N LEU A 21 -8.14 -13.15 15.66
CA LEU A 21 -7.12 -12.29 15.06
C LEU A 21 -5.82 -12.20 15.89
N ASP A 22 -5.89 -12.43 17.20
CA ASP A 22 -4.72 -12.39 18.08
C ASP A 22 -3.57 -13.29 17.62
N ASP A 23 -3.89 -14.39 16.95
CA ASP A 23 -2.91 -15.33 16.42
C ASP A 23 -2.28 -14.88 15.09
N TYR A 24 -2.91 -13.95 14.36
CA TYR A 24 -2.60 -13.65 12.95
C TYR A 24 -2.27 -12.19 12.66
N GLY A 25 -2.58 -11.26 13.57
CA GLY A 25 -2.41 -9.84 13.35
C GLY A 25 -2.18 -9.03 14.62
N TRP A 26 -1.67 -7.81 14.42
CA TRP A 26 -1.50 -6.81 15.47
C TRP A 26 -2.62 -5.78 15.37
N HIS A 27 -3.40 -5.63 16.42
CA HIS A 27 -4.59 -4.77 16.46
C HIS A 27 -4.65 -4.04 17.81
N TYR A 28 -5.62 -3.14 17.98
CA TYR A 28 -5.71 -2.24 19.13
C TYR A 28 -5.56 -2.99 20.47
N GLY A 29 -6.21 -4.15 20.61
CA GLY A 29 -6.23 -4.92 21.85
C GLY A 29 -4.94 -5.68 22.18
N ASN A 30 -3.99 -5.82 21.24
CA ASN A 30 -2.76 -6.61 21.47
C ASN A 30 -1.46 -5.95 21.00
N SER A 31 -1.51 -4.76 20.39
CA SER A 31 -0.36 -4.10 19.79
C SER A 31 0.43 -3.22 20.76
N ASN A 32 -0.09 -2.93 21.95
CA ASN A 32 0.48 -1.91 22.85
C ASN A 32 0.69 -0.57 22.13
N GLU A 33 -0.31 -0.16 21.33
CA GLU A 33 -0.34 1.15 20.63
C GLU A 33 0.85 1.38 19.69
N THR A 34 1.43 0.33 19.13
CA THR A 34 2.56 0.45 18.20
C THR A 34 2.65 -0.66 17.16
N THR A 35 3.47 -0.42 16.14
CA THR A 35 3.82 -1.45 15.14
C THR A 35 4.81 -2.46 15.73
N HIS A 36 4.82 -3.65 15.17
CA HIS A 36 5.69 -4.75 15.60
C HIS A 36 6.57 -5.24 14.46
N HIS A 37 7.66 -5.93 14.82
CA HIS A 37 8.49 -6.60 13.82
C HIS A 37 7.65 -7.56 12.98
N VAL A 38 7.91 -7.55 11.68
CA VAL A 38 7.19 -8.36 10.70
C VAL A 38 7.34 -9.86 11.00
N GLY A 39 6.33 -10.65 10.64
CA GLY A 39 6.39 -12.11 10.70
C GLY A 39 6.32 -12.72 12.10
N GLN A 40 5.88 -11.96 13.11
CA GLN A 40 5.75 -12.45 14.49
C GLN A 40 4.44 -13.18 14.80
N LYS A 41 3.42 -13.01 13.96
CA LYS A 41 2.13 -13.71 14.03
C LYS A 41 2.06 -14.85 13.01
N LYS A 42 1.03 -15.69 13.05
CA LYS A 42 0.86 -16.80 12.09
C LYS A 42 0.60 -16.26 10.67
N PRO A 43 1.21 -16.86 9.64
CA PRO A 43 0.94 -16.46 8.26
C PRO A 43 -0.41 -16.98 7.78
N ASN A 44 -0.88 -16.42 6.67
CA ASN A 44 -2.00 -17.00 5.94
C ASN A 44 -1.59 -18.29 5.19
N PRO A 45 -2.55 -19.03 4.59
CA PRO A 45 -2.27 -20.27 3.85
C PRO A 45 -1.23 -20.20 2.72
N TRP A 46 -0.88 -19.00 2.23
CA TRP A 46 0.17 -18.80 1.21
C TRP A 46 1.52 -18.39 1.81
N GLY A 47 1.64 -18.39 3.13
CA GLY A 47 2.87 -17.99 3.83
C GLY A 47 3.06 -16.47 3.91
N LEU A 48 2.01 -15.67 3.67
CA LEU A 48 2.08 -14.22 3.81
C LEU A 48 1.75 -13.81 5.24
N TYR A 49 2.66 -13.04 5.83
CA TYR A 49 2.54 -12.49 7.17
C TYR A 49 2.01 -11.05 7.14
N ASP A 50 1.48 -10.61 8.29
CA ASP A 50 1.01 -9.24 8.51
C ASP A 50 -0.03 -8.79 7.48
N MET A 51 -0.90 -9.71 7.05
CA MET A 51 -2.01 -9.41 6.12
C MET A 51 -3.21 -8.76 6.82
N TYR A 52 -3.18 -8.72 8.16
CA TYR A 52 -4.18 -8.13 9.04
C TYR A 52 -3.50 -7.31 10.14
N GLY A 53 -3.83 -6.03 10.23
CA GLY A 53 -3.26 -5.14 11.24
C GLY A 53 -1.76 -4.86 11.03
N ASN A 54 -1.05 -4.57 12.12
CA ASN A 54 0.32 -4.05 12.15
C ASN A 54 0.42 -2.71 11.42
N ALA A 55 0.55 -2.76 10.10
CA ALA A 55 0.46 -1.60 9.23
C ALA A 55 -0.50 -1.90 8.08
N CYS A 56 -1.43 -0.97 7.83
CA CYS A 56 -2.20 -1.02 6.60
C CYS A 56 -1.32 -0.64 5.41
N GLU A 57 -1.61 -1.19 4.25
CA GLU A 57 -0.72 -1.09 3.09
C GLU A 57 -1.35 -0.23 2.00
N TRP A 58 -0.56 0.72 1.49
CA TRP A 58 -0.90 1.45 0.28
C TRP A 58 -1.16 0.50 -0.89
N VAL A 59 -2.27 0.74 -1.59
CA VAL A 59 -2.55 0.14 -2.90
C VAL A 59 -2.76 1.23 -3.95
N LEU A 60 -2.70 0.85 -5.23
CA LEU A 60 -2.77 1.80 -6.35
C LEU A 60 -4.14 2.46 -6.51
N ASP A 61 -5.19 1.79 -6.03
CA ASP A 61 -6.59 2.19 -6.20
C ASP A 61 -6.92 3.54 -5.55
N GLY A 62 -7.65 4.37 -6.29
CA GLY A 62 -8.45 5.45 -5.72
C GLY A 62 -9.62 4.90 -4.91
N MET A 63 -10.03 5.65 -3.88
CA MET A 63 -11.24 5.31 -3.14
C MET A 63 -12.48 5.63 -3.98
N LEU A 64 -13.46 4.72 -3.96
CA LEU A 64 -14.78 4.91 -4.58
C LEU A 64 -15.82 5.03 -3.46
N GLU A 65 -16.68 6.04 -3.54
CA GLU A 65 -17.73 6.31 -2.55
C GLU A 65 -18.75 5.16 -2.47
N ASP A 66 -19.10 4.56 -3.62
CA ASP A 66 -20.02 3.42 -3.73
C ASP A 66 -19.31 2.05 -3.59
N GLY A 67 -18.07 2.06 -3.12
CA GLY A 67 -17.27 0.87 -2.90
C GLY A 67 -16.88 0.16 -4.20
N TYR A 68 -17.57 -0.92 -4.52
CA TYR A 68 -17.34 -1.72 -5.73
C TYR A 68 -18.65 -2.01 -6.49
N ALA A 69 -19.72 -1.24 -6.19
CA ALA A 69 -21.04 -1.44 -6.78
C ALA A 69 -21.02 -1.36 -8.31
N ARG A 70 -20.15 -0.52 -8.88
CA ARG A 70 -19.92 -0.41 -10.34
C ARG A 70 -19.61 -1.72 -11.06
N PHE A 71 -19.08 -2.73 -10.37
CA PHE A 71 -18.80 -4.03 -10.98
C PHE A 71 -20.02 -4.96 -11.00
N GLY A 72 -21.10 -4.63 -10.29
CA GLY A 72 -22.36 -5.37 -10.31
C GLY A 72 -22.23 -6.85 -9.94
N GLY A 73 -21.27 -7.18 -9.07
CA GLY A 73 -20.95 -8.56 -8.67
C GLY A 73 -20.30 -9.42 -9.77
N LYS A 74 -19.95 -8.83 -10.92
CA LYS A 74 -19.30 -9.55 -12.01
C LYS A 74 -17.82 -9.76 -11.72
N ARG A 75 -17.28 -10.87 -12.19
CA ARG A 75 -15.83 -11.06 -12.25
C ARG A 75 -15.27 -10.14 -13.33
N VAL A 76 -14.26 -9.36 -12.97
CA VAL A 76 -13.53 -8.46 -13.85
C VAL A 76 -12.06 -8.86 -13.85
N SER A 77 -11.33 -8.46 -14.90
CA SER A 77 -9.88 -8.64 -14.91
C SER A 77 -9.23 -7.76 -13.83
N ALA A 78 -8.00 -8.09 -13.41
CA ALA A 78 -7.26 -7.23 -12.48
C ALA A 78 -7.03 -5.81 -13.03
N ALA A 79 -6.84 -5.69 -14.36
CA ALA A 79 -6.68 -4.41 -15.03
C ALA A 79 -7.98 -3.58 -14.99
N ASP A 80 -9.14 -4.22 -15.19
CA ASP A 80 -10.45 -3.54 -15.13
C ASP A 80 -10.89 -3.23 -13.69
N ALA A 81 -10.40 -4.01 -12.72
CA ALA A 81 -10.67 -3.80 -11.30
C ALA A 81 -9.97 -2.56 -10.73
N LEU A 82 -8.80 -2.21 -11.30
CA LEU A 82 -7.97 -1.12 -10.81
C LEU A 82 -8.67 0.23 -10.98
N VAL A 83 -8.90 0.91 -9.86
CA VAL A 83 -9.45 2.27 -9.87
C VAL A 83 -8.32 3.28 -10.05
N LYS A 84 -7.95 3.56 -11.30
CA LYS A 84 -7.00 4.63 -11.61
C LYS A 84 -7.57 6.00 -11.20
N THR A 85 -6.76 6.82 -10.54
CA THR A 85 -7.10 8.20 -10.20
C THR A 85 -5.87 9.08 -10.27
N LYS A 86 -6.05 10.35 -10.65
CA LYS A 86 -5.00 11.38 -10.60
C LYS A 86 -5.13 12.30 -9.39
N LYS A 87 -6.07 12.00 -8.50
CA LYS A 87 -6.21 12.71 -7.22
C LYS A 87 -5.09 12.26 -6.28
N LEU A 88 -4.63 13.19 -5.46
CA LEU A 88 -3.68 12.88 -4.39
C LEU A 88 -4.33 11.95 -3.35
N PHE A 89 -5.54 12.30 -2.90
CA PHE A 89 -6.37 11.51 -1.98
C PHE A 89 -7.88 11.72 -2.31
N PRO A 90 -8.80 10.86 -1.81
CA PRO A 90 -8.54 9.62 -1.07
C PRO A 90 -8.04 8.48 -1.96
N ARG A 91 -6.93 7.87 -1.53
CA ARG A 91 -6.41 6.59 -2.01
C ARG A 91 -6.79 5.50 -1.02
N VAL A 92 -6.71 4.23 -1.43
CA VAL A 92 -7.06 3.11 -0.55
C VAL A 92 -5.80 2.60 0.16
N VAL A 93 -5.91 2.38 1.47
CA VAL A 93 -5.03 1.47 2.23
C VAL A 93 -5.82 0.24 2.69
N ARG A 94 -5.14 -0.90 2.78
CA ARG A 94 -5.75 -2.23 3.01
C ARG A 94 -5.15 -2.93 4.23
N GLY A 95 -5.92 -3.84 4.84
CA GLY A 95 -5.43 -4.77 5.88
C GLY A 95 -5.68 -4.31 7.32
N GLY A 96 -5.96 -3.03 7.55
CA GLY A 96 -6.04 -2.45 8.89
C GLY A 96 -4.66 -2.23 9.50
N TYR A 97 -4.58 -1.50 10.62
CA TYR A 97 -3.31 -1.17 11.29
C TYR A 97 -3.40 -1.45 12.79
N TYR A 98 -2.28 -1.29 13.50
CA TYR A 98 -2.13 -1.69 14.90
C TYR A 98 -3.12 -1.07 15.89
N ASP A 99 -3.79 0.03 15.53
CA ASP A 99 -4.72 0.78 16.40
C ASP A 99 -6.19 0.62 15.98
N LEU A 100 -6.49 -0.34 15.10
CA LEU A 100 -7.87 -0.69 14.77
C LEU A 100 -8.37 -1.86 15.61
N ASP A 101 -9.67 -1.87 15.87
CA ASP A 101 -10.33 -3.02 16.44
C ASP A 101 -10.25 -4.24 15.49
N PRO A 102 -10.24 -5.47 16.03
CA PRO A 102 -10.15 -6.68 15.23
C PRO A 102 -11.13 -6.78 14.05
N GLN A 103 -12.39 -6.39 14.24
CA GLN A 103 -13.41 -6.44 13.18
C GLN A 103 -13.08 -5.56 11.96
N ASP A 104 -12.30 -4.50 12.16
CA ASP A 104 -11.92 -3.55 11.13
C ASP A 104 -10.63 -3.95 10.38
N CYS A 105 -9.98 -5.03 10.82
CA CYS A 105 -8.81 -5.63 10.17
C CYS A 105 -9.17 -6.78 9.21
N ARG A 106 -10.45 -6.94 8.83
CA ARG A 106 -10.90 -8.00 7.91
C ARG A 106 -10.24 -7.93 6.51
N SER A 107 -10.27 -9.04 5.75
CA SER A 107 -9.64 -9.14 4.41
C SER A 107 -10.14 -8.10 3.39
N ALA A 108 -11.40 -7.69 3.54
CA ALA A 108 -12.06 -6.68 2.71
C ALA A 108 -12.04 -5.28 3.33
N SER A 109 -11.30 -5.08 4.43
CA SER A 109 -11.10 -3.77 5.04
C SER A 109 -10.45 -2.81 4.04
N ARG A 110 -10.89 -1.56 4.11
CA ARG A 110 -10.47 -0.43 3.28
C ARG A 110 -10.53 0.81 4.15
N LEU A 111 -9.44 1.55 4.21
CA LEU A 111 -9.40 2.87 4.80
C LEU A 111 -9.04 3.88 3.71
N ALA A 112 -9.75 5.01 3.70
CA ALA A 112 -9.49 6.11 2.78
C ALA A 112 -8.36 6.97 3.34
N SER A 113 -7.40 7.36 2.49
CA SER A 113 -6.40 8.31 2.90
C SER A 113 -6.94 9.75 2.94
N SER A 114 -6.37 10.54 3.84
CA SER A 114 -6.70 11.96 4.00
C SER A 114 -5.44 12.70 4.40
N ASP A 115 -4.77 13.34 3.45
CA ASP A 115 -3.52 14.05 3.73
C ASP A 115 -3.70 15.19 4.74
N ASP A 116 -4.90 15.79 4.79
CA ASP A 116 -5.20 16.86 5.75
C ASP A 116 -5.26 16.32 7.19
N GLU A 117 -5.86 15.14 7.39
CA GLU A 117 -5.89 14.48 8.69
C GLU A 117 -4.53 13.88 9.06
N TRP A 118 -3.87 13.23 8.10
CA TRP A 118 -2.66 12.45 8.29
C TRP A 118 -1.42 13.30 8.58
N ARG A 119 -1.50 14.60 8.28
CA ARG A 119 -0.47 15.61 8.58
C ARG A 119 -0.92 16.61 9.64
N GLY A 120 -2.04 16.36 10.32
CA GLY A 120 -2.65 17.32 11.24
C GLY A 120 -1.72 17.79 12.36
N GLU A 121 -0.75 16.95 12.74
CA GLU A 121 0.26 17.24 13.76
C GLU A 121 1.62 17.70 13.20
N ASP A 122 1.77 17.93 11.88
CA ASP A 122 3.01 18.49 11.30
C ASP A 122 3.21 19.93 11.80
N PRO A 123 4.27 20.23 12.57
CA PRO A 123 4.50 21.57 13.11
C PRO A 123 5.13 22.55 12.10
N ASN A 124 5.47 22.09 10.88
CA ASN A 124 6.18 22.90 9.89
C ASN A 124 5.25 23.83 9.10
N ILE A 125 5.73 25.03 8.76
CA ILE A 125 5.05 25.93 7.80
C ILE A 125 6.07 26.35 6.72
N PRO A 126 5.84 26.03 5.43
CA PRO A 126 4.73 25.23 4.91
C PRO A 126 4.82 23.75 5.31
N LEU A 127 3.67 23.07 5.37
CA LEU A 127 3.61 21.63 5.67
C LEU A 127 4.44 20.83 4.65
N SER A 128 5.07 19.77 5.10
CA SER A 128 5.77 18.85 4.20
C SER A 128 4.74 18.02 3.42
N PRO A 129 4.92 17.83 2.09
CA PRO A 129 4.07 16.90 1.34
C PRO A 129 4.28 15.43 1.73
N TRP A 130 5.33 15.11 2.49
CA TRP A 130 5.73 13.72 2.80
C TRP A 130 5.77 13.38 4.29
N TRP A 131 5.47 14.34 5.16
CA TRP A 131 5.56 14.13 6.60
C TRP A 131 4.19 13.81 7.18
N PHE A 132 3.83 12.53 7.19
CA PHE A 132 2.59 12.06 7.82
C PHE A 132 2.84 11.72 9.29
N THR A 133 2.38 12.60 10.19
CA THR A 133 2.63 12.53 11.64
C THR A 133 1.46 12.04 12.45
N SER A 134 0.26 12.06 11.90
CA SER A 134 -0.96 11.79 12.66
C SER A 134 -1.46 10.39 12.39
N GLY A 135 -2.03 9.74 13.41
CA GLY A 135 -2.85 8.56 13.20
C GLY A 135 -3.99 8.89 12.22
N PRO A 136 -4.32 8.00 11.26
CA PRO A 136 -3.88 6.61 11.13
C PRO A 136 -2.55 6.42 10.36
N ALA A 137 -1.91 7.47 9.85
CA ALA A 137 -0.77 7.36 8.95
C ALA A 137 0.49 6.73 9.56
N LEU A 138 0.64 6.81 10.88
CA LEU A 138 1.69 6.13 11.63
C LEU A 138 1.63 4.60 11.51
N GLY A 139 0.46 4.05 11.18
CA GLY A 139 0.22 2.65 10.90
C GLY A 139 0.09 2.35 9.40
N VAL A 140 0.64 3.18 8.51
CA VAL A 140 0.60 2.95 7.06
C VAL A 140 1.98 2.57 6.53
N GLY A 141 2.04 1.48 5.77
CA GLY A 141 3.22 0.97 5.12
C GLY A 141 2.96 0.59 3.66
N MET A 142 3.75 -0.35 3.15
CA MET A 142 3.62 -0.85 1.80
C MET A 142 4.08 -2.30 1.70
N ARG A 143 3.61 -3.00 0.67
CA ARG A 143 4.11 -4.30 0.27
C ARG A 143 4.47 -4.27 -1.22
N LEU A 144 5.63 -4.81 -1.54
CA LEU A 144 6.09 -4.88 -2.93
C LEU A 144 5.43 -6.06 -3.63
N VAL A 145 4.96 -5.82 -4.85
CA VAL A 145 4.43 -6.83 -5.75
C VAL A 145 5.22 -6.79 -7.04
N ARG A 146 5.59 -7.96 -7.53
CA ARG A 146 6.35 -8.13 -8.77
C ARG A 146 5.74 -9.27 -9.59
N PRO A 147 5.66 -9.13 -10.93
CA PRO A 147 5.38 -10.26 -11.81
C PRO A 147 6.38 -11.40 -11.63
N LEU A 148 5.91 -12.64 -11.66
CA LEU A 148 6.78 -13.82 -11.59
C LEU A 148 7.76 -13.84 -12.78
N GLU A 149 7.19 -13.71 -13.99
CA GLU A 149 7.92 -13.63 -15.26
C GLU A 149 8.01 -12.17 -15.73
N ASP A 150 9.14 -11.79 -16.33
CA ASP A 150 9.37 -10.42 -16.81
C ASP A 150 8.74 -10.13 -18.19
N SER A 151 7.55 -10.67 -18.45
CA SER A 151 6.91 -10.63 -19.77
C SER A 151 6.17 -9.33 -20.09
N MET A 152 6.06 -8.40 -19.13
CA MET A 152 5.32 -7.15 -19.32
C MET A 152 6.16 -6.13 -20.11
N PRO A 153 5.63 -5.52 -21.19
CA PRO A 153 6.31 -4.47 -21.93
C PRO A 153 6.69 -3.29 -21.02
N LEU A 154 7.85 -2.68 -21.25
CA LEU A 154 8.33 -1.56 -20.42
C LEU A 154 7.31 -0.42 -20.32
N LYS A 155 6.63 -0.11 -21.42
CA LYS A 155 5.59 0.94 -21.44
C LYS A 155 4.44 0.64 -20.48
N GLU A 156 4.07 -0.62 -20.31
CA GLU A 156 3.03 -1.03 -19.35
C GLU A 156 3.57 -1.00 -17.92
N LYS A 157 4.82 -1.40 -17.69
CA LYS A 157 5.47 -1.28 -16.37
C LYS A 157 5.51 0.17 -15.90
N GLU A 158 5.81 1.10 -16.80
CA GLU A 158 5.87 2.53 -16.51
C GLU A 158 4.54 3.12 -16.01
N GLU A 159 3.40 2.54 -16.38
CA GLU A 159 2.07 2.95 -15.86
C GLU A 159 1.93 2.70 -14.35
N PHE A 160 2.74 1.81 -13.78
CA PHE A 160 2.74 1.49 -12.35
C PHE A 160 3.88 2.19 -11.59
N TRP A 161 4.98 2.49 -12.26
CA TRP A 161 6.19 3.02 -11.63
C TRP A 161 6.26 4.54 -11.63
N LYS A 162 5.64 5.20 -12.60
CA LYS A 162 5.65 6.66 -12.70
C LYS A 162 4.55 7.24 -11.82
N ALA A 163 4.87 8.32 -11.12
CA ALA A 163 3.86 9.14 -10.46
C ALA A 163 2.88 9.67 -11.52
N ASP A 164 1.58 9.57 -11.24
CA ASP A 164 0.49 9.99 -12.12
C ASP A 164 -0.24 11.25 -11.62
N VAL A 165 0.14 11.73 -10.43
CA VAL A 165 -0.37 12.94 -9.78
C VAL A 165 0.61 14.09 -10.02
N GLN A 166 0.15 15.14 -10.72
CA GLN A 166 1.03 16.25 -11.12
C GLN A 166 1.67 16.97 -9.92
N ILE A 167 0.91 17.22 -8.84
CA ILE A 167 1.45 17.89 -7.66
C ILE A 167 2.59 17.10 -7.00
N VAL A 168 2.53 15.76 -7.00
CA VAL A 168 3.62 14.91 -6.51
C VAL A 168 4.87 15.07 -7.37
N ILE A 169 4.71 15.10 -8.69
CA ILE A 169 5.81 15.30 -9.63
C ILE A 169 6.46 16.66 -9.41
N ASP A 170 5.64 17.71 -9.30
CA ASP A 170 6.10 19.08 -9.12
C ASP A 170 6.82 19.26 -7.78
N ASP A 171 6.26 18.73 -6.69
CA ASP A 171 6.88 18.77 -5.36
C ASP A 171 8.22 18.03 -5.34
N VAL A 172 8.30 16.83 -5.92
CA VAL A 172 9.57 16.08 -6.01
C VAL A 172 10.61 16.85 -6.82
N ASN A 173 10.23 17.37 -7.99
CA ASN A 173 11.16 18.11 -8.84
C ASN A 173 11.65 19.39 -8.14
N PHE A 174 10.74 20.18 -7.56
CA PHE A 174 11.10 21.40 -6.84
C PHE A 174 12.08 21.13 -5.69
N ARG A 175 11.83 20.08 -4.89
CA ARG A 175 12.74 19.70 -3.79
C ARG A 175 14.13 19.31 -4.29
N ILE A 176 14.24 18.59 -5.41
CA ILE A 176 15.53 18.14 -5.95
C ILE A 176 16.26 19.28 -6.68
N ASP A 177 15.56 20.03 -7.54
CA ASP A 177 16.15 21.04 -8.42
C ASP A 177 16.39 22.38 -7.74
N GLU A 178 15.42 22.85 -6.96
CA GLU A 178 15.42 24.21 -6.44
C GLU A 178 15.91 24.28 -4.98
N GLU A 179 15.51 23.31 -4.14
CA GLU A 179 15.93 23.28 -2.73
C GLU A 179 17.22 22.50 -2.47
N GLY A 180 17.71 21.72 -3.44
CA GLY A 180 18.88 20.86 -3.28
C GLY A 180 18.68 19.72 -2.25
N ARG A 181 17.43 19.34 -1.95
CA ARG A 181 17.08 18.25 -1.01
C ARG A 181 17.06 16.87 -1.70
N GLY A 182 17.95 16.67 -2.67
CA GLY A 182 18.08 15.42 -3.40
C GLY A 182 19.13 15.52 -4.51
N ALA A 183 19.31 14.43 -5.24
CA ALA A 183 20.19 14.38 -6.40
C ALA A 183 19.60 13.46 -7.48
N ARG A 184 19.86 13.80 -8.75
CA ARG A 184 19.57 12.89 -9.87
C ARG A 184 20.83 12.13 -10.25
N GLY A 185 20.71 10.81 -10.35
CA GLY A 185 21.82 9.95 -10.70
C GLY A 185 21.40 8.49 -10.79
N PHE A 186 22.37 7.62 -11.10
CA PHE A 186 22.14 6.19 -11.06
C PHE A 186 22.00 5.73 -9.61
N VAL A 187 20.90 5.02 -9.32
CA VAL A 187 20.64 4.38 -8.02
C VAL A 187 21.79 3.45 -7.63
N ASP A 188 22.36 2.76 -8.62
CA ASP A 188 23.61 2.02 -8.52
C ASP A 188 24.39 2.21 -9.83
N LYS A 189 25.68 2.54 -9.75
CA LYS A 189 26.56 2.71 -10.90
C LYS A 189 26.69 1.42 -11.74
N LEU A 190 26.44 0.27 -11.12
CA LEU A 190 26.44 -1.04 -11.78
C LEU A 190 25.11 -1.40 -12.43
N LEU A 191 24.01 -0.74 -12.06
CA LEU A 191 22.67 -1.05 -12.55
C LEU A 191 22.55 -0.99 -14.08
N PRO A 192 23.10 0.00 -14.80
CA PRO A 192 23.06 0.02 -16.26
C PRO A 192 23.74 -1.20 -16.90
N LYS A 193 24.86 -1.66 -16.31
CA LYS A 193 25.56 -2.87 -16.76
C LYS A 193 24.72 -4.11 -16.47
N ALA A 194 24.16 -4.24 -15.27
CA ALA A 194 23.31 -5.37 -14.90
C ALA A 194 22.06 -5.48 -15.79
N ILE A 195 21.40 -4.35 -16.13
CA ILE A 195 20.27 -4.31 -17.06
C ILE A 195 20.69 -4.79 -18.45
N LYS A 196 21.87 -4.36 -18.94
CA LYS A 196 22.39 -4.79 -20.24
C LYS A 196 22.66 -6.30 -20.27
N GLU A 197 23.32 -6.82 -19.22
CA GLU A 197 23.60 -8.26 -19.09
C GLU A 197 22.32 -9.12 -18.98
N LEU A 198 21.26 -8.59 -18.36
CA LEU A 198 19.95 -9.25 -18.34
C LEU A 198 19.32 -9.32 -19.73
N ARG A 199 19.33 -8.21 -20.48
CA ARG A 199 18.75 -8.14 -21.83
C ARG A 199 19.49 -8.98 -22.88
N GLU A 200 20.78 -9.26 -22.66
CA GLU A 200 21.58 -10.14 -23.54
C GLU A 200 21.33 -11.63 -23.28
N LYS A 201 20.66 -11.98 -22.17
CA LYS A 201 20.32 -13.37 -21.80
C LYS A 201 18.90 -13.79 -22.22
N GLU A 202 18.08 -12.86 -22.68
CA GLU A 202 16.76 -13.07 -23.29
C GLU A 202 16.87 -13.23 -24.81
#